data_AF-A0AB39BJK2-F1
#
_entry.id   AF-A0AB39BJK2-F1
#
_cell.length_a   1.000
_cell.length_b   1.000
_cell.length_c   1.000
_cell.angle_alpha   90.00
_cell.angle_beta   90.00
_cell.angle_gamma   90.00
#
_symmetry.space_group_name_H-M   'P 1'
#
loop_
_entity.id
_entity.type
_entity.pdbx_description
1 polymer ?
#
loop_
_entity_poly.entity_id
_entity_poly.type
_entity_poly.pdbx_seq_one_letter_code
_entity_poly.pdbx_strand_id
1 'polypeptide(L)'
;MTDAGTPEHLSQHHRTTLQRIEAHPTTRNLEWNDVIGLLNEVAEVTEEHDGKFVVKLGEGRIVITKPRHKDVDEQLVVDLRKLFRDAGISA
;
A
#
# COMPACT_ATOMS: atom_id res chain seq x y z
N MET A 1 16.65 3.91 19.97
CA MET A 1 15.49 3.27 20.64
C MET A 1 14.33 3.46 19.70
N THR A 2 14.02 2.45 18.89
CA THR A 2 13.03 2.56 17.81
C THR A 2 11.75 1.92 18.30
N ASP A 3 10.77 2.75 18.65
CA ASP A 3 9.40 2.33 18.87
C ASP A 3 8.78 2.12 17.47
N ALA A 4 8.92 0.89 16.96
CA ALA A 4 8.19 0.45 15.79
C ALA A 4 6.74 0.24 16.26
N GLY A 5 5.85 1.14 15.82
CA GLY A 5 4.47 1.24 16.27
C GLY A 5 3.80 -0.12 16.44
N THR A 6 3.47 -0.44 17.69
CA THR A 6 2.90 -1.71 18.10
C THR A 6 1.56 -1.96 17.37
N PRO A 7 1.29 -3.18 16.84
CA PRO A 7 0.07 -3.55 16.10
C PRO A 7 -1.24 -3.53 16.93
N GLU A 8 -1.20 -2.96 18.12
CA GLU A 8 -2.29 -2.86 19.10
C GLU A 8 -3.47 -2.02 18.56
N HIS A 9 -3.19 -1.07 17.66
CA HIS A 9 -4.16 -0.09 17.16
C HIS A 9 -4.76 -0.42 15.78
N LEU A 10 -4.51 -1.62 15.25
CA LEU A 10 -5.09 -2.05 13.98
C LEU A 10 -6.52 -2.57 14.21
N SER A 11 -7.49 -1.89 13.61
CA SER A 11 -8.87 -2.38 13.54
C SER A 11 -8.92 -3.74 12.83
N GLN A 12 -9.97 -4.52 13.08
CA GLN A 12 -10.17 -5.82 12.42
C GLN A 12 -10.18 -5.69 10.89
N HIS A 13 -10.67 -4.55 10.39
CA HIS A 13 -10.64 -4.22 8.97
C HIS A 13 -9.20 -4.09 8.46
N HIS A 14 -8.33 -3.38 9.19
CA HIS A 14 -6.93 -3.19 8.81
C HIS A 14 -6.14 -4.49 8.82
N ARG A 15 -6.36 -5.35 9.83
CA ARG A 15 -5.72 -6.68 9.88
C ARG A 15 -6.17 -7.57 8.71
N THR A 16 -7.44 -7.48 8.30
CA THR A 16 -7.97 -8.23 7.16
C THR A 16 -7.32 -7.78 5.84
N THR A 17 -7.16 -6.47 5.65
CA THR A 17 -6.50 -5.91 4.46
C THR A 17 -5.03 -6.35 4.38
N LEU A 18 -4.32 -6.33 5.51
CA LEU A 18 -2.92 -6.71 5.58
C LEU A 18 -2.71 -8.21 5.30
N GLN A 19 -3.57 -9.07 5.86
CA GLN A 19 -3.57 -10.51 5.54
C GLN A 19 -3.84 -10.78 4.05
N ARG A 20 -4.70 -9.99 3.39
CA ARG A 20 -4.96 -10.14 1.95
C ARG A 20 -3.74 -9.77 1.10
N ILE A 21 -2.98 -8.76 1.51
CA ILE A 21 -1.75 -8.32 0.82
C ILE A 21 -0.67 -9.42 0.90
N GLU A 22 -0.59 -10.11 2.04
CA GLU A 22 0.40 -11.16 2.30
C GLU A 22 0.02 -12.55 1.76
N ALA A 23 -1.26 -12.93 1.77
CA ALA A 23 -1.71 -14.29 1.49
C ALA A 23 -1.61 -14.77 0.02
N HIS A 24 -1.12 -13.95 -0.91
CA HIS A 24 -1.00 -14.26 -2.36
C HIS A 24 -2.16 -15.09 -2.97
N PRO A 25 -3.32 -14.47 -3.22
CA PRO A 25 -4.18 -14.86 -4.31
C PRO A 25 -4.09 -13.81 -5.43
N THR A 26 -3.57 -14.18 -6.59
CA THR A 26 -3.60 -13.38 -7.84
C THR A 26 -5.02 -13.14 -8.39
N THR A 27 -6.07 -13.45 -7.64
CA THR A 27 -7.44 -13.50 -8.16
C THR A 27 -8.46 -13.01 -7.14
N ARG A 28 -8.36 -11.74 -6.75
CA ARG A 28 -9.50 -10.83 -6.53
C ARG A 28 -8.93 -9.43 -6.44
N ASN A 29 -9.05 -8.71 -7.55
CA ASN A 29 -8.41 -7.45 -7.82
C ASN A 29 -8.50 -6.48 -6.63
N LEU A 30 -7.35 -5.99 -6.14
CA LEU A 30 -7.30 -4.93 -5.14
C LEU A 30 -7.86 -3.65 -5.80
N GLU A 31 -8.87 -3.05 -5.19
CA GLU A 31 -9.43 -1.83 -5.73
C GLU A 31 -8.48 -0.66 -5.48
N TRP A 32 -8.30 0.20 -6.49
CA TRP A 32 -7.45 1.38 -6.44
C TRP A 32 -7.77 2.27 -5.23
N ASN A 33 -9.05 2.40 -4.90
CA ASN A 33 -9.50 3.22 -3.77
C ASN A 33 -9.04 2.64 -2.43
N ASP A 34 -9.04 1.31 -2.27
CA ASP A 34 -8.54 0.64 -1.06
C ASP A 34 -7.02 0.82 -0.93
N VAL A 35 -6.30 0.73 -2.06
CA VAL A 35 -4.85 0.94 -2.11
C VAL A 35 -4.48 2.37 -1.73
N ILE A 36 -5.13 3.37 -2.34
CA ILE A 36 -4.89 4.78 -2.01
C ILE A 36 -5.31 5.10 -0.58
N GLY A 37 -6.42 4.53 -0.10
CA GLY A 37 -6.84 4.65 1.29
C GLY A 37 -5.76 4.17 2.27
N LEU A 38 -5.23 2.96 2.06
CA LEU A 38 -4.12 2.43 2.86
C LEU A 38 -2.88 3.34 2.77
N LEU A 39 -2.49 3.75 1.56
CA LEU A 39 -1.30 4.56 1.35
C LEU A 39 -1.39 5.92 2.03
N ASN A 40 -2.55 6.58 2.02
CA ASN A 40 -2.73 7.86 2.73
C ASN A 40 -2.57 7.74 4.25
N GLU A 41 -2.82 6.56 4.82
CA GLU A 41 -2.67 6.33 6.27
C GLU A 41 -1.22 6.04 6.67
N VAL A 42 -0.47 5.33 5.82
CA VAL A 42 0.85 4.81 6.19
C VAL A 42 2.02 5.52 5.50
N ALA A 43 1.78 6.25 4.41
CA ALA A 43 2.79 6.84 3.56
C ALA A 43 2.47 8.32 3.24
N GLU A 44 3.50 9.08 2.83
CA GLU A 44 3.29 10.40 2.25
C GLU A 44 2.91 10.22 0.77
N VAL A 45 1.67 10.56 0.43
CA VAL A 45 1.13 10.48 -0.94
C VAL A 45 0.96 11.88 -1.51
N THR A 46 1.56 12.15 -2.67
CA THR A 46 1.38 13.40 -3.41
C THR A 46 0.78 13.08 -4.78
N GLU A 47 -0.40 13.65 -5.06
CA GLU A 47 -1.00 13.58 -6.40
C GLU A 47 -0.40 14.67 -7.30
N GLU A 48 0.13 14.24 -8.45
CA GLU A 48 0.66 15.10 -9.50
C GLU A 48 -0.38 15.32 -10.60
N HIS A 49 -0.21 16.36 -11.42
CA HIS A 49 -1.19 16.83 -12.41
C HIS A 49 -1.60 15.82 -13.50
N ASP A 50 -0.89 14.71 -13.66
CA ASP A 50 -1.13 13.70 -14.71
C ASP A 50 -1.81 12.41 -14.20
N GLY A 51 -2.43 12.43 -13.03
CA GLY A 51 -2.98 11.23 -12.39
C GLY A 51 -1.90 10.24 -11.92
N LYS A 52 -0.69 10.76 -11.72
CA LYS A 52 0.43 10.06 -11.08
C LYS A 52 0.43 10.41 -9.60
N PHE A 53 0.81 9.45 -8.78
CA PHE A 53 0.90 9.60 -7.34
C PHE A 53 2.32 9.24 -6.95
N VAL A 54 3.01 10.17 -6.30
CA VAL A 54 4.29 9.93 -5.66
C VAL A 54 4.01 9.41 -4.26
N VAL A 55 4.51 8.22 -3.96
CA VAL A 55 4.36 7.59 -2.65
C VAL A 55 5.73 7.48 -2.02
N LYS A 56 5.89 8.04 -0.81
CA LYS A 56 7.10 7.90 -0.01
C LYS A 56 6.78 7.22 1.31
N LEU A 57 7.57 6.20 1.63
CA LEU A 57 7.44 5.45 2.87
C LEU A 57 8.85 5.15 3.40
N GLY A 58 9.21 5.78 4.52
CA GLY A 58 10.59 5.75 5.01
C GLY A 58 11.57 6.30 3.97
N GLU A 59 12.62 5.52 3.64
CA GLU A 59 13.57 5.84 2.56
C GLU A 59 13.07 5.39 1.18
N GLY A 60 12.00 4.61 1.12
CA GLY A 60 11.41 4.09 -0.11
C GLY A 60 10.57 5.13 -0.83
N ARG A 61 10.67 5.17 -2.16
CA ARG A 61 9.86 6.02 -3.03
C ARG A 61 9.45 5.27 -4.28
N ILE A 62 8.16 5.30 -4.59
CA ILE A 62 7.62 4.79 -5.87
C ILE A 62 6.71 5.84 -6.50
N VAL A 63 6.52 5.73 -7.82
CA VAL A 63 5.53 6.52 -8.55
C VAL A 63 4.51 5.55 -9.13
N ILE A 64 3.26 5.74 -8.77
CA ILE A 64 2.16 4.89 -9.20
C ILE A 64 1.21 5.72 -10.07
N THR A 65 0.57 5.11 -11.05
CA THR A 65 -0.39 5.80 -11.93
C THR A 65 -1.77 5.26 -11.66
N LYS A 66 -2.78 6.13 -11.58
CA LYS A 66 -4.16 5.70 -11.43
C LYS A 66 -4.55 4.76 -12.59
N PRO A 67 -5.00 3.53 -12.31
CA PRO A 67 -5.42 2.59 -13.34
C PRO A 67 -6.67 3.10 -14.05
N ARG A 68 -6.86 2.64 -15.29
CA ARG A 68 -8.06 2.96 -16.09
C ARG A 68 -9.33 2.27 -15.58
N HIS A 69 -9.16 1.17 -14.86
CA HIS A 69 -10.23 0.41 -14.23
C HIS A 69 -10.12 0.55 -12.72
N LYS A 70 -11.13 0.06 -12.00
CA LYS A 70 -11.15 0.13 -10.53
C LYS A 70 -10.06 -0.70 -9.84
N ASP A 71 -9.37 -1.54 -10.58
CA ASP A 71 -8.47 -2.58 -10.11
C ASP A 71 -7.01 -2.21 -10.39
N VAL A 72 -6.12 -2.44 -9.42
CA VAL A 72 -4.67 -2.31 -9.63
C VAL A 72 -4.11 -3.52 -10.35
N ASP A 73 -3.08 -3.32 -11.17
CA ASP A 73 -2.37 -4.41 -11.83
C ASP A 73 -1.44 -5.16 -10.85
N GLU A 74 -1.08 -6.39 -11.22
CA GLU A 74 -0.25 -7.27 -10.40
C GLU A 74 1.14 -6.68 -10.11
N GLN A 75 1.71 -5.94 -11.06
CA GLN A 75 3.03 -5.34 -10.91
C GLN A 75 3.03 -4.28 -9.81
N LEU A 76 1.99 -3.43 -9.79
CA LEU A 76 1.80 -2.44 -8.73
C LEU A 76 1.68 -3.12 -7.35
N VAL A 77 1.00 -4.27 -7.26
CA VAL A 77 0.92 -5.04 -5.99
C VAL A 77 2.31 -5.53 -5.55
N VAL A 78 3.11 -6.04 -6.47
CA VAL A 78 4.49 -6.48 -6.19
C VAL A 78 5.36 -5.31 -5.72
N ASP A 79 5.26 -4.16 -6.38
CA ASP A 79 6.03 -2.97 -6.05
C ASP A 79 5.65 -2.41 -4.68
N LEU A 80 4.35 -2.36 -4.36
CA LEU A 80 3.86 -1.95 -3.04
C LEU A 80 4.32 -2.92 -1.95
N ARG A 81 4.29 -4.23 -2.20
CA ARG A 81 4.77 -5.23 -1.23
C ARG A 81 6.25 -5.05 -0.93
N LYS A 82 7.06 -4.74 -1.94
CA LYS A 82 8.47 -4.44 -1.76
C LYS A 82 8.65 -3.17 -0.93
N LEU A 83 7.92 -2.10 -1.25
CA LEU A 83 7.96 -0.84 -0.53
C LEU A 83 7.63 -1.01 0.97
N PHE A 84 6.55 -1.74 1.29
CA PHE A 84 6.16 -2.00 2.68
C PHE A 84 7.21 -2.82 3.43
N ARG A 85 7.75 -3.87 2.79
CA ARG A 85 8.80 -4.70 3.38
C ARG A 85 10.07 -3.90 3.66
N ASP A 86 10.50 -3.08 2.71
CA ASP A 86 11.71 -2.25 2.85
C ASP A 86 11.52 -1.20 3.97
N ALA A 87 10.29 -0.75 4.21
CA ALA A 87 9.94 0.13 5.32
C ALA A 87 9.72 -0.60 6.67
N GLY A 88 9.88 -1.93 6.73
CA GLY A 88 9.64 -2.72 7.94
C GLY A 88 8.18 -2.86 8.33
N ILE A 89 7.24 -2.61 7.41
CA ILE A 89 5.80 -2.80 7.61
C ILE A 89 5.43 -4.22 7.14
N SER A 90 5.04 -5.07 8.08
CA SER A 90 4.50 -6.42 7.83
C SER A 90 3.28 -6.68 8.74
N ALA A 91 2.43 -7.64 8.37
CA ALA A 91 1.32 -8.11 9.23
C ALA A 91 1.77 -8.94 10.41
#